data_AF-A0A382BA67-F1
#
_entry.id   AF-A0A382BA67-F1
#
_cell.length_a   1.000
_cell.length_b   1.000
_cell.length_c   1.000
_cell.angle_alpha   90.00
_cell.angle_beta   90.00
_cell.angle_gamma   90.00
#
_symmetry.space_group_name_H-M   'P 1'
#
loop_
_entity.id
_entity.type
_entity.pdbx_description
1 polymer ?
#
loop_
_entity_poly.entity_id
_entity_poly.type
_entity_poly.pdbx_seq_one_letter_code
_entity_poly.pdbx_strand_id
1 'polypeptide(L)'
;MGLCYAEPLLDIKKEGKSRLFFNNVTPEEVEYIVDEYLLKEGYPKEKVFGYIGEEGPVSGEDSLEMLPGLKLQNRIALRNAGHTSPYDINQYIANGGYSGLYKALTEMSPSEVIDEVKNSGLRGRGGAAFPTGVKWSFLVGSPGPTKYILCNCE
;
A
#
# COMPACT_ATOMS: atom_id res chain seq x y z
N MET A 1 -5.38 6.15 -1.27
CA MET A 1 -5.30 5.16 -0.16
C MET A 1 -6.48 4.17 -0.09
N GLY A 2 -7.27 4.04 -1.16
CA GLY A 2 -8.51 3.24 -1.14
C GLY A 2 -9.72 3.97 -0.54
N LEU A 3 -9.58 5.26 -0.24
CA LEU A 3 -10.66 6.14 0.23
C LEU A 3 -11.28 6.90 -0.95
N CYS A 4 -11.84 6.18 -1.93
CA CYS A 4 -12.26 6.78 -3.20
C CYS A 4 -13.26 7.93 -3.07
N TYR A 5 -14.08 7.95 -2.01
CA TYR A 5 -15.04 9.04 -1.73
C TYR A 5 -14.38 10.35 -1.29
N ALA A 6 -13.09 10.31 -0.96
CA ALA A 6 -12.30 11.44 -0.48
C ALA A 6 -11.26 11.90 -1.51
N GLU A 7 -11.16 11.22 -2.65
CA GLU A 7 -10.23 11.58 -3.72
C GLU A 7 -10.80 12.74 -4.56
N PRO A 8 -9.96 13.68 -5.07
CA PRO A 8 -8.50 13.72 -4.95
C PRO A 8 -8.04 14.03 -3.54
N LEU A 9 -7.18 13.16 -3.01
CA LEU A 9 -6.64 13.28 -1.68
C LEU A 9 -5.24 13.91 -1.75
N LEU A 10 -5.14 15.17 -1.33
CA LEU A 10 -3.87 15.87 -1.19
C LEU A 10 -3.30 15.56 0.20
N ASP A 11 -1.99 15.35 0.30
CA ASP A 11 -1.34 15.22 1.58
C ASP A 11 -0.04 16.02 1.65
N ILE A 12 0.30 16.48 2.86
CA ILE A 12 1.51 17.24 3.11
C ILE A 12 2.18 16.67 4.35
N LYS A 13 3.46 16.28 4.20
CA LYS A 13 4.34 15.87 5.30
C LYS A 13 5.42 16.92 5.49
N LYS A 14 5.37 17.64 6.62
CA LYS A 14 6.48 18.50 7.07
C LYS A 14 7.45 17.70 7.93
N GLU A 15 8.70 18.17 8.01
CA GLU A 15 9.68 17.60 8.92
C GLU A 15 9.19 17.69 10.38
N GLY A 16 9.35 16.62 11.15
CA GLY A 16 8.90 16.52 12.54
C GLY A 16 7.39 16.43 12.77
N LYS A 17 6.54 16.88 11.84
CA LYS A 17 5.07 16.91 12.00
C LYS A 17 4.40 15.69 11.38
N SER A 18 3.17 15.37 11.79
CA SER A 18 2.36 14.33 11.12
C SER A 18 2.04 14.66 9.66
N ARG A 19 1.73 13.62 8.88
CA ARG A 19 1.26 13.76 7.50
C ARG A 19 -0.20 14.18 7.55
N LEU A 20 -0.52 15.39 7.07
CA LEU A 20 -1.91 15.87 6.99
C LEU A 20 -2.52 15.56 5.64
N PHE A 21 -3.82 15.31 5.63
CA PHE A 21 -4.59 14.99 4.45
C PHE A 21 -5.75 15.98 4.28
N PHE A 22 -6.02 16.32 3.02
CA PHE A 22 -7.10 17.18 2.57
C PHE A 22 -7.88 16.42 1.50
N ASN A 23 -9.19 16.30 1.66
CA ASN A 23 -10.04 15.50 0.76
C ASN A 23 -10.77 16.37 -0.26
N ASN A 24 -11.17 15.74 -1.38
CA ASN A 24 -11.95 16.37 -2.44
C ASN A 24 -11.35 17.68 -2.95
N VAL A 25 -10.02 17.78 -2.99
CA VAL A 25 -9.31 19.03 -3.31
C VAL A 25 -9.51 19.38 -4.77
N THR A 26 -9.98 20.60 -5.05
CA THR A 26 -10.06 21.15 -6.41
C THR A 26 -8.79 21.96 -6.75
N PRO A 27 -8.48 22.19 -8.04
CA PRO A 27 -7.32 22.98 -8.44
C PRO A 27 -7.28 24.39 -7.82
N GLU A 28 -8.44 25.04 -7.66
CA GLU A 28 -8.57 26.39 -7.11
C GLU A 28 -8.26 26.44 -5.60
N GLU A 29 -8.39 25.31 -4.91
CA GLU A 29 -8.19 25.21 -3.45
C GLU A 29 -6.72 24.95 -3.08
N VAL A 30 -5.89 24.56 -4.07
CA VAL A 30 -4.47 24.26 -3.85
C VAL A 30 -3.72 25.48 -3.32
N GLU A 31 -3.94 26.66 -3.91
CA GLU A 31 -3.28 27.91 -3.50
C GLU A 31 -3.56 28.23 -2.03
N TYR A 32 -4.83 28.14 -1.62
CA TYR A 32 -5.24 28.35 -0.23
C TYR A 32 -4.58 27.36 0.74
N ILE A 33 -4.54 26.07 0.40
CA ILE A 33 -3.92 25.04 1.26
C ILE A 33 -2.42 25.31 1.42
N VAL A 34 -1.73 25.64 0.33
CA VAL A 34 -0.29 25.94 0.34
C VAL A 34 -0.01 27.19 1.17
N ASP A 35 -0.75 28.28 0.95
CA ASP A 35 -0.54 29.54 1.67
C ASP A 35 -0.76 29.39 3.17
N GLU A 36 -1.88 28.80 3.58
CA GLU A 36 -2.20 28.64 4.99
C GLU A 36 -1.31 27.60 5.68
N TYR A 37 -1.18 26.41 5.10
CA TYR A 37 -0.46 25.33 5.77
C TYR A 37 1.04 25.42 5.59
N LEU A 38 1.55 25.60 4.36
CA LEU A 38 2.99 25.56 4.09
C LEU A 38 3.68 26.90 4.41
N LEU A 39 3.10 28.04 4.03
CA LEU A 39 3.78 29.34 4.15
C LEU A 39 3.52 30.05 5.48
N LYS A 40 2.28 30.04 5.98
CA LYS A 40 1.89 30.75 7.21
C LYS A 40 1.97 29.90 8.47
N GLU A 41 2.30 28.61 8.36
CA GLU A 41 2.27 27.63 9.46
C GLU A 41 0.90 27.53 10.17
N GLY A 42 -0.18 27.95 9.50
CA GLY A 42 -1.56 27.81 9.95
C GLY A 42 -2.15 26.44 9.60
N TYR A 43 -3.46 26.27 9.82
CA TYR A 43 -4.18 25.05 9.45
C TYR A 43 -5.48 25.46 8.73
N PRO A 44 -5.69 25.07 7.47
CA PRO A 44 -6.95 25.35 6.76
C PRO A 44 -8.03 24.39 7.27
N LYS A 45 -8.53 24.63 8.49
CA LYS A 45 -9.36 23.69 9.27
C LYS A 45 -10.55 23.10 8.49
N GLU A 46 -11.22 23.92 7.69
CA GLU A 46 -12.39 23.51 6.89
C GLU A 46 -12.07 22.43 5.84
N LYS A 47 -10.79 22.20 5.53
CA LYS A 47 -10.31 21.24 4.53
C LYS A 47 -9.54 20.07 5.12
N VAL A 48 -9.17 20.10 6.40
CA VAL A 48 -8.43 19.01 7.01
C VAL A 48 -9.33 17.79 7.11
N PHE A 49 -8.95 16.72 6.43
CA PHE A 49 -9.66 15.45 6.45
C PHE A 49 -9.19 14.54 7.59
N GLY A 50 -7.91 14.62 7.94
CA GLY A 50 -7.30 13.86 9.03
C GLY A 50 -5.79 13.77 8.87
N TYR A 51 -5.15 12.92 9.67
CA TYR A 51 -3.70 12.80 9.71
C TYR A 51 -3.21 11.34 9.85
N ILE A 52 -1.92 11.13 9.60
CA ILE A 52 -1.19 9.90 9.97
C ILE A 52 0.13 10.31 10.64
N GLY A 53 0.40 9.78 11.84
CA GLY A 53 1.60 10.05 12.63
C GLY A 53 1.33 10.20 14.13
N GLU A 54 2.36 10.59 14.88
CA GLU A 54 2.31 10.66 16.35
C GLU A 54 1.69 11.96 16.88
N GLU A 55 1.87 13.08 16.17
CA GLU A 55 1.28 14.37 16.54
C GLU A 55 -0.05 14.57 15.80
N GLY A 56 -1.18 14.60 16.52
CA GLY A 56 -2.46 14.98 15.90
C GLY A 56 -2.46 16.44 15.45
N PRO A 57 -3.28 16.82 14.45
CA PRO A 57 -3.42 18.21 14.06
C PRO A 57 -3.95 19.02 15.24
N VAL A 58 -3.60 20.29 15.21
CA VAL A 58 -3.85 21.33 16.22
C VAL A 58 -5.37 21.62 16.42
N SER A 59 -6.26 20.95 15.67
CA SER A 59 -7.69 21.31 15.53
C SER A 59 -8.71 20.21 15.83
N GLY A 60 -8.30 19.03 16.31
CA GLY A 60 -9.23 18.01 16.84
C GLY A 60 -9.76 16.98 15.83
N GLU A 61 -9.20 16.93 14.62
CA GLU A 61 -9.49 15.87 13.64
C GLU A 61 -8.86 14.53 14.04
N ASP A 62 -9.55 13.42 13.72
CA ASP A 62 -9.08 12.07 14.02
C ASP A 62 -7.94 11.61 13.09
N SER A 63 -7.13 10.67 13.57
CA SER A 63 -6.21 9.93 12.72
C SER A 63 -6.99 9.18 11.65
N LEU A 64 -6.51 9.21 10.40
CA LEU A 64 -7.12 8.45 9.31
C LEU A 64 -7.11 6.94 9.61
N GLU A 65 -6.13 6.48 10.39
CA GLU A 65 -6.04 5.08 10.81
C GLU A 65 -7.20 4.66 11.73
N MET A 66 -7.87 5.63 12.37
CA MET A 66 -9.03 5.40 13.24
C MET A 66 -10.36 5.40 12.50
N LEU A 67 -10.38 5.84 11.23
CA LEU A 67 -11.59 5.78 10.41
C LEU A 67 -12.08 4.34 10.30
N PRO A 68 -13.38 4.06 10.46
CA PRO A 68 -13.91 2.70 10.36
C PRO A 68 -13.51 1.98 9.07
N GLY A 69 -13.42 2.73 7.96
CA GLY A 69 -12.99 2.21 6.66
C GLY A 69 -11.54 1.72 6.61
N LEU A 70 -10.64 2.20 7.48
CA LEU A 70 -9.23 1.80 7.52
C LEU A 70 -8.91 0.92 8.74
N LYS A 71 -9.42 1.29 9.92
CA LYS A 71 -9.15 0.60 11.20
C LYS A 71 -9.46 -0.90 11.17
N LEU A 72 -10.49 -1.29 10.43
CA LEU A 72 -10.96 -2.67 10.35
C LEU A 72 -10.24 -3.50 9.27
N GLN A 73 -9.33 -2.90 8.50
CA GLN A 73 -8.63 -3.59 7.43
C GLN A 73 -7.38 -4.29 7.93
N ASN A 74 -7.17 -5.54 7.51
CA ASN A 74 -5.87 -6.19 7.57
C ASN A 74 -5.17 -6.08 6.19
N ARG A 75 -4.43 -4.99 5.99
CA ARG A 75 -3.81 -4.67 4.70
C ARG A 75 -2.50 -5.44 4.51
N ILE A 76 -2.59 -6.69 4.05
CA ILE A 76 -1.38 -7.48 3.73
C ILE A 76 -0.83 -7.07 2.35
N ALA A 77 -1.58 -7.25 1.26
CA ALA A 77 -1.10 -6.90 -0.08
C ALA A 77 -0.99 -5.38 -0.31
N LEU A 78 -1.87 -4.61 0.33
CA LEU A 78 -1.98 -3.16 0.14
C LEU A 78 -1.25 -2.33 1.20
N ARG A 79 -0.39 -2.94 2.04
CA ARG A 79 0.25 -2.27 3.19
C ARG A 79 1.00 -0.98 2.81
N ASN A 80 1.62 -0.95 1.63
CA ASN A 80 2.40 0.18 1.13
C ASN A 80 1.60 1.17 0.27
N ALA A 81 0.35 0.83 -0.10
CA ALA A 81 -0.43 1.62 -1.05
C ALA A 81 -0.84 2.98 -0.44
N GLY A 82 -0.37 4.06 -1.07
CA GLY A 82 -0.53 5.44 -0.61
C GLY A 82 0.56 5.94 0.35
N HIS A 83 1.54 5.09 0.70
CA HIS A 83 2.70 5.48 1.52
C HIS A 83 4.02 5.51 0.74
N THR A 84 4.03 4.91 -0.45
CA THR A 84 5.20 4.84 -1.33
C THR A 84 4.83 5.34 -2.73
N SER A 85 5.78 5.97 -3.40
CA SER A 85 5.65 6.30 -4.81
C SER A 85 5.73 5.02 -5.66
N PRO A 86 4.76 4.78 -6.58
CA PRO A 86 4.74 3.56 -7.39
C PRO A 86 5.91 3.45 -8.37
N TYR A 87 6.61 4.55 -8.64
CA TYR A 87 7.74 4.60 -9.58
C TYR A 87 9.10 4.74 -8.88
N ASP A 88 9.15 4.71 -7.54
CA ASP A 88 10.39 4.81 -6.77
C ASP A 88 10.76 3.46 -6.14
N ILE A 89 11.75 2.80 -6.74
CA ILE A 89 12.23 1.51 -6.27
C ILE A 89 12.88 1.59 -4.88
N ASN A 90 13.52 2.70 -4.53
CA ASN A 90 14.21 2.84 -3.25
C ASN A 90 13.21 2.93 -2.10
N GLN A 91 12.09 3.63 -2.30
CA GLN A 91 11.00 3.61 -1.34
C GLN A 91 10.41 2.21 -1.17
N TYR A 92 10.25 1.45 -2.26
CA TYR A 92 9.76 0.07 -2.17
C TYR A 92 10.71 -0.81 -1.36
N ILE A 93 12.01 -0.75 -1.63
CA ILE A 93 13.06 -1.50 -0.90
C ILE A 93 13.10 -1.08 0.58
N ALA A 94 13.08 0.22 0.88
CA ALA A 94 13.10 0.73 2.25
C ALA A 94 11.91 0.22 3.09
N ASN A 95 10.80 -0.11 2.45
CA ASN A 95 9.61 -0.69 3.08
C ASN A 95 9.56 -2.22 2.98
N GLY A 96 10.71 -2.89 2.86
CA GLY A 96 10.82 -4.34 2.83
C GLY A 96 10.48 -4.99 1.48
N GLY A 97 10.30 -4.19 0.43
CA GLY A 97 10.15 -4.68 -0.94
C GLY A 97 11.33 -5.57 -1.35
N TYR A 98 11.06 -6.57 -2.19
CA TYR A 98 12.02 -7.60 -2.63
C TYR A 98 12.61 -8.51 -1.55
N SER A 99 12.36 -8.30 -0.24
CA SER A 99 12.86 -9.18 0.82
C SER A 99 12.49 -10.66 0.61
N GLY A 100 11.24 -10.94 0.22
CA GLY A 100 10.79 -12.30 -0.11
C GLY A 100 11.47 -12.88 -1.36
N LEU A 101 11.78 -12.03 -2.36
CA LEU A 101 12.52 -12.47 -3.55
C LEU A 101 13.98 -12.79 -3.19
N TYR A 102 14.62 -11.94 -2.39
CA TYR A 102 15.97 -12.18 -1.89
C TYR A 102 16.05 -13.54 -1.18
N LYS A 103 15.19 -13.77 -0.17
CA LYS A 103 15.11 -15.05 0.55
C LYS A 103 14.93 -16.24 -0.41
N ALA A 104 14.00 -16.13 -1.36
CA ALA A 104 13.72 -17.20 -2.32
C ALA A 104 14.92 -17.53 -3.23
N LEU A 105 15.78 -16.55 -3.54
CA LEU A 105 16.94 -16.72 -4.42
C LEU A 105 18.21 -17.15 -3.68
N THR A 106 18.39 -16.74 -2.43
CA THR A 106 19.65 -16.93 -1.69
C THR A 106 19.57 -18.02 -0.62
N GLU A 107 18.38 -18.30 -0.09
CA GLU A 107 18.21 -19.15 1.10
C GLU A 107 17.31 -20.37 0.86
N MET A 108 16.64 -20.45 -0.29
CA MET A 108 15.64 -21.49 -0.57
C MET A 108 15.90 -22.19 -1.89
N SER A 109 15.64 -23.49 -1.92
CA SER A 109 15.46 -24.25 -3.15
C SER A 109 14.09 -23.99 -3.79
N PRO A 110 13.92 -24.23 -5.10
CA PRO A 110 12.62 -24.12 -5.75
C PRO A 110 11.51 -24.97 -5.08
N SER A 111 11.85 -26.15 -4.54
CA SER A 111 10.91 -27.00 -3.81
C SER A 111 10.44 -26.35 -2.50
N GLU A 112 11.36 -25.75 -1.74
CA GLU A 112 11.03 -25.07 -0.48
C GLU A 112 10.14 -23.85 -0.74
N VAL A 113 10.35 -23.13 -1.84
CA VAL A 113 9.48 -22.01 -2.23
C VAL A 113 8.05 -22.48 -2.49
N ILE A 114 7.88 -23.61 -3.17
CA ILE A 114 6.55 -24.19 -3.43
C ILE A 114 5.88 -24.59 -2.12
N ASP A 115 6.62 -25.23 -1.22
CA ASP A 115 6.08 -25.71 0.05
C ASP A 115 5.73 -24.55 0.99
N GLU A 116 6.53 -23.47 1.02
CA GLU A 116 6.18 -22.22 1.71
C GLU A 116 4.83 -21.67 1.22
N VAL A 117 4.61 -21.61 -0.10
CA VAL A 117 3.35 -21.13 -0.69
C VAL A 117 2.20 -22.09 -0.40
N LYS A 118 2.41 -23.41 -0.41
CA LYS A 118 1.38 -24.38 0.01
C LYS A 118 1.00 -24.18 1.48
N ASN A 119 1.99 -24.08 2.36
CA ASN A 119 1.82 -23.92 3.80
C ASN A 119 1.12 -22.61 4.17
N SER A 120 1.31 -21.55 3.37
CA SER A 120 0.57 -20.29 3.53
C SER A 120 -0.95 -20.41 3.33
N GLY A 121 -1.41 -21.48 2.68
CA GLY A 121 -2.82 -21.65 2.31
C GLY A 121 -3.30 -20.66 1.24
N LEU A 122 -2.41 -20.02 0.49
CA LEU A 122 -2.78 -19.05 -0.54
C LEU A 122 -3.66 -19.69 -1.62
N ARG A 123 -4.83 -19.11 -1.85
CA ARG A 123 -5.78 -19.50 -2.90
C ARG A 123 -5.82 -18.44 -3.99
N GLY A 124 -6.10 -18.87 -5.23
CA GLY A 124 -6.22 -17.98 -6.37
C GLY A 124 -7.26 -16.88 -6.13
N ARG A 125 -6.86 -15.62 -6.31
CA ARG A 125 -7.71 -14.44 -6.04
C ARG A 125 -8.58 -14.01 -7.22
N GLY A 126 -8.46 -14.64 -8.38
CA GLY A 126 -9.32 -14.42 -9.55
C GLY A 126 -10.67 -15.16 -9.53
N GLY A 127 -11.22 -15.45 -8.35
CA GLY A 127 -12.55 -16.07 -8.18
C GLY A 127 -12.57 -17.58 -7.94
N ALA A 128 -11.84 -18.38 -8.73
CA ALA A 128 -11.90 -19.85 -8.62
C ALA A 128 -11.32 -20.43 -7.31
N ALA A 129 -10.53 -19.65 -6.57
CA ALA A 129 -9.96 -20.02 -5.27
C ALA A 129 -9.23 -21.37 -5.24
N PHE A 130 -8.62 -21.78 -6.36
CA PHE A 130 -7.79 -22.98 -6.42
C PHE A 130 -6.49 -22.79 -5.59
N PRO A 131 -6.00 -23.79 -4.84
CA PRO A 131 -4.78 -23.65 -4.04
C PRO A 131 -3.55 -23.35 -4.92
N THR A 132 -2.90 -22.22 -4.63
CA THR A 132 -1.83 -21.67 -5.48
C THR A 132 -0.58 -22.54 -5.49
N GLY A 133 -0.14 -23.00 -4.31
CA GLY A 133 1.03 -23.88 -4.19
C GLY A 133 0.83 -25.25 -4.86
N VAL A 134 -0.39 -25.78 -4.86
CA VAL A 134 -0.73 -27.02 -5.60
C VAL A 134 -0.62 -26.78 -7.10
N LYS A 135 -1.18 -25.67 -7.62
CA LYS A 135 -1.07 -25.30 -9.04
C LYS A 135 0.40 -25.19 -9.47
N TRP A 136 1.25 -24.58 -8.66
CA TRP A 136 2.69 -24.45 -8.95
C TRP A 136 3.40 -25.81 -9.00
N SER A 137 3.04 -26.75 -8.12
CA SER A 137 3.65 -28.09 -8.12
C SER A 137 3.42 -28.86 -9.44
N PHE A 138 2.24 -28.70 -10.06
CA PHE A 138 1.95 -29.31 -11.36
C PHE A 138 2.81 -28.72 -12.48
N LEU A 139 3.02 -27.40 -12.47
CA LEU A 139 3.87 -26.72 -13.45
C LEU A 139 5.33 -27.19 -13.34
N VAL A 140 5.84 -27.35 -12.11
CA VAL A 140 7.22 -27.80 -11.89
C VAL A 140 7.42 -29.26 -12.30
N GLY A 141 6.44 -30.13 -12.06
CA GLY A 141 6.50 -31.54 -12.49
C GLY A 141 6.30 -31.78 -13.99
N SER A 142 5.85 -30.78 -14.76
CA SER A 142 5.63 -30.92 -16.21
C SER A 142 6.96 -31.10 -16.98
N PRO A 143 7.03 -32.02 -17.97
CA PRO A 143 8.26 -32.38 -18.69
C PRO A 143 8.71 -31.33 -19.72
N GLY A 144 7.93 -30.28 -19.96
CA GLY A 144 8.29 -29.22 -20.90
C GLY A 144 9.54 -28.44 -20.46
N PRO A 145 10.54 -28.23 -21.35
CA PRO A 145 11.77 -27.52 -21.00
C PRO A 145 11.55 -26.02 -20.76
N THR A 146 10.53 -25.45 -21.39
CA THR A 146 10.15 -24.03 -21.24
C THR A 146 8.88 -23.90 -20.43
N LYS A 147 8.88 -22.95 -19.48
CA LYS A 147 7.75 -22.66 -18.59
C LYS A 147 7.45 -21.17 -18.62
N TYR A 148 6.18 -20.84 -18.47
CA TYR A 148 5.68 -19.46 -18.52
C TYR A 148 4.93 -19.11 -17.25
N ILE A 149 5.04 -17.85 -16.84
CA ILE A 149 4.24 -17.24 -15.77
C ILE A 149 3.39 -16.15 -16.44
N LEU A 150 2.07 -16.29 -16.36
CA LEU A 150 1.13 -15.31 -16.88
C LEU A 150 0.38 -14.67 -15.70
N CYS A 151 0.34 -13.34 -15.67
CA CYS A 151 -0.50 -12.57 -14.76
C CYS A 151 -1.76 -12.15 -15.52
N ASN A 152 -2.94 -12.48 -14.98
CA ASN A 152 -4.19 -11.93 -15.50
C ASN A 152 -4.50 -10.63 -14.72
N CYS A 153 -4.64 -9.52 -15.45
CA CYS A 153 -4.82 -8.16 -14.91
C CYS A 153 -6.08 -7.48 -15.47
N GLU A 154 -7.10 -8.26 -15.84
CA GLU A 154 -8.42 -7.73 -16.20
C GLU A 154 -9.12 -7.02 -15.04
#